data_AF-A0A0B3AQB6-F1
#
_entry.id   AF-A0A0B3AQB6-F1
#
_cell.length_a   1.000
_cell.length_b   1.000
_cell.length_c   1.000
_cell.angle_alpha   90.00
_cell.angle_beta   90.00
_cell.angle_gamma   90.00
#
_symmetry.space_group_name_H-M   'P 1'
#
loop_
_entity.id
_entity.type
_entity.pdbx_description
1 polymer ?
#
loop_
_entity_poly.entity_id
_entity_poly.type
_entity_poly.pdbx_seq_one_letter_code
_entity_poly.pdbx_strand_id
1 'polypeptide(L)'
;MKIVVSSFYKYTEIENPEAFQREHQNYCNELGIKGKVLVAREGINGTVSGTKEHIDKYEKHLLNNKLFSGMTYKRTITDEHPFKKTIVRIRKEIVTSGLNVDMKNVGERITPKELKELYDKKEDFIILDARNDYESKIGKFHNAITPKLEVFRDFRKVAKKLSKHKDKKIVMYCTGGIRCEKASAYMKEQGYKKVYHLKDGILNYIEQYPDTYFEGRCFVFDNRLSVPSGDKTEDIALCEFCHIPCGRYINCANMKCDKLFICCNECDNTWEGTCSKSCRGIILNKKMSLITKIKLKFFKFLRIHKIEDP
;
A
#
# COMPACT_ATOMS: atom_id res chain seq x y z
N MET A 1 -3.85 -17.74 -15.11
CA MET A 1 -3.89 -16.49 -15.90
C MET A 1 -3.29 -15.39 -15.04
N LYS A 2 -2.28 -14.67 -15.52
CA LYS A 2 -1.66 -13.58 -14.74
C LYS A 2 -2.60 -12.37 -14.67
N ILE A 3 -2.69 -11.74 -13.51
CA ILE A 3 -3.46 -10.53 -13.24
C ILE A 3 -2.50 -9.34 -13.17
N VAL A 4 -2.87 -8.24 -13.83
CA VAL A 4 -2.14 -6.98 -13.77
C VAL A 4 -2.76 -6.12 -12.69
N VAL A 5 -1.93 -5.55 -11.82
CA VAL A 5 -2.32 -4.57 -10.81
C VAL A 5 -1.74 -3.22 -11.20
N SER A 6 -2.60 -2.24 -11.39
CA SER A 6 -2.25 -0.88 -11.83
C SER A 6 -2.53 0.12 -10.70
N SER A 7 -1.51 0.86 -10.27
CA SER A 7 -1.62 1.96 -9.31
C SER A 7 -1.43 3.29 -10.00
N PHE A 8 -2.25 4.28 -9.64
CA PHE A 8 -2.26 5.59 -10.28
C PHE A 8 -2.80 6.65 -9.31
N TYR A 9 -2.45 7.90 -9.57
CA TYR A 9 -3.10 9.05 -8.96
C TYR A 9 -2.97 10.26 -9.88
N LYS A 10 -3.85 11.23 -9.71
CA LYS A 10 -3.76 12.54 -10.35
C LYS A 10 -4.41 13.58 -9.45
N TYR A 11 -3.67 14.63 -9.13
CA TYR A 11 -4.27 15.87 -8.62
C TYR A 11 -4.82 16.67 -9.79
N THR A 12 -6.12 16.89 -9.78
CA THR A 12 -6.88 17.63 -10.80
C THR A 12 -8.24 17.99 -10.21
N GLU A 13 -8.83 19.11 -10.60
CA GLU A 13 -10.13 19.48 -10.06
C GLU A 13 -11.22 18.61 -10.70
N ILE A 14 -11.90 17.82 -9.87
CA ILE A 14 -13.11 17.08 -10.26
C ILE A 14 -14.29 17.85 -9.68
N GLU A 15 -15.01 18.58 -10.53
CA GLU A 15 -16.10 19.48 -10.11
C GLU A 15 -17.24 18.76 -9.38
N ASN A 16 -17.62 17.58 -9.87
CA ASN A 16 -18.69 16.74 -9.30
C ASN A 16 -18.16 15.33 -8.95
N PRO A 17 -17.49 15.17 -7.79
CA PRO A 17 -16.96 13.88 -7.34
C PRO A 17 -18.02 12.79 -7.24
N GLU A 18 -19.25 13.14 -6.90
CA GLU A 18 -20.38 12.22 -6.77
C GLU A 18 -20.79 11.61 -8.10
N ALA A 19 -20.93 12.44 -9.14
CA ALA A 19 -21.22 11.96 -10.49
C ALA A 19 -20.07 11.10 -11.02
N PHE A 20 -18.84 11.60 -10.92
CA PHE A 20 -17.65 10.88 -11.35
C PHE A 20 -17.51 9.53 -10.64
N GLN A 21 -17.76 9.46 -9.32
CA GLN A 21 -17.68 8.22 -8.57
C GLN A 21 -18.67 7.16 -9.08
N ARG A 22 -19.91 7.55 -9.41
CA ARG A 22 -20.93 6.62 -9.93
C ARG A 22 -20.55 6.10 -11.30
N GLU A 23 -20.16 6.99 -12.21
CA GLU A 23 -19.72 6.63 -13.58
C GLU A 23 -18.51 5.71 -13.53
N HIS A 24 -17.50 6.07 -12.74
CA HIS A 24 -16.26 5.30 -12.60
C HIS A 24 -16.50 3.93 -11.96
N GLN A 25 -17.41 3.84 -10.98
CA GLN A 25 -17.80 2.57 -10.36
C GLN A 25 -18.50 1.65 -11.37
N ASN A 26 -19.42 2.19 -12.17
CA ASN A 26 -20.12 1.42 -13.21
C ASN A 26 -19.15 0.92 -14.26
N TYR A 27 -18.28 1.79 -14.77
CA TYR A 27 -17.26 1.43 -15.76
C TYR A 27 -16.32 0.32 -15.25
N CYS A 28 -15.85 0.42 -14.01
CA CYS A 28 -15.05 -0.65 -13.39
C CYS A 28 -15.81 -1.98 -13.33
N ASN A 29 -17.10 -1.96 -12.98
CA ASN A 29 -17.92 -3.16 -12.87
C ASN A 29 -18.16 -3.80 -14.24
N GLU A 30 -18.47 -2.99 -15.27
CA GLU A 30 -18.67 -3.44 -16.65
C GLU A 30 -17.42 -4.11 -17.23
N LEU A 31 -16.22 -3.56 -16.97
CA LEU A 31 -14.96 -4.18 -17.39
C LEU A 31 -14.51 -5.35 -16.50
N GLY A 32 -15.23 -5.67 -15.41
CA GLY A 32 -14.80 -6.68 -14.45
C GLY A 32 -13.49 -6.33 -13.74
N ILE A 33 -13.16 -5.04 -13.64
CA ILE A 33 -12.04 -4.55 -12.82
C ILE A 33 -12.36 -4.81 -11.34
N LYS A 34 -11.33 -5.09 -10.55
CA LYS A 34 -11.40 -5.14 -9.07
C LYS A 34 -10.36 -4.22 -8.49
N GLY A 35 -10.71 -3.42 -7.50
CA GLY A 35 -9.78 -2.41 -6.98
C GLY A 35 -10.37 -1.51 -5.93
N LYS A 36 -9.55 -0.58 -5.47
CA LYS A 36 -9.98 0.52 -4.62
C LYS A 36 -9.56 1.84 -5.26
N VAL A 37 -10.53 2.71 -5.46
CA VAL A 37 -10.34 4.05 -6.03
C VAL A 37 -10.92 5.07 -5.05
N LEU A 38 -10.15 6.10 -4.75
CA LEU A 38 -10.56 7.27 -3.99
C LEU A 38 -10.75 8.43 -4.97
N VAL A 39 -11.89 9.08 -4.85
CA VAL A 39 -12.25 10.28 -5.61
C VAL A 39 -12.46 11.40 -4.61
N ALA A 40 -11.89 12.55 -4.88
CA ALA A 40 -12.16 13.78 -4.15
C ALA A 40 -12.23 14.93 -5.16
N ARG A 41 -12.68 16.11 -4.70
CA ARG A 41 -12.60 17.32 -5.55
C ARG A 41 -11.18 17.59 -6.03
N GLU A 42 -10.17 17.26 -5.22
CA GLU A 42 -8.76 17.42 -5.55
C GLU A 42 -8.18 16.35 -6.51
N GLY A 43 -8.96 15.33 -6.90
CA GLY A 43 -8.56 14.40 -7.95
C GLY A 43 -8.90 12.93 -7.67
N ILE A 44 -8.04 12.03 -8.16
CA ILE A 44 -8.22 10.58 -8.10
C ILE A 44 -6.96 9.87 -7.59
N ASN A 45 -7.13 8.79 -6.83
CA ASN A 45 -6.05 7.88 -6.41
C ASN A 45 -6.59 6.47 -6.37
N GLY A 46 -5.92 5.51 -7.00
CA GLY A 46 -6.42 4.14 -6.99
C GLY A 46 -5.39 3.08 -7.27
N THR A 47 -5.75 1.87 -6.86
CA THR A 47 -5.10 0.64 -7.28
C THR A 47 -6.18 -0.32 -7.75
N VAL A 48 -6.07 -0.75 -9.00
CA VAL A 48 -7.02 -1.63 -9.67
C VAL A 48 -6.32 -2.85 -10.23
N SER A 49 -7.09 -3.90 -10.52
CA SER A 49 -6.57 -5.17 -11.02
C SER A 49 -7.52 -5.83 -12.00
N GLY A 50 -6.96 -6.50 -13.00
CA GLY A 50 -7.68 -7.14 -14.11
C GLY A 50 -6.76 -7.95 -15.01
N THR A 51 -7.32 -8.53 -16.06
CA THR A 51 -6.50 -9.06 -17.16
C THR A 51 -5.72 -7.91 -17.80
N LYS A 52 -4.64 -8.22 -18.52
CA LYS A 52 -3.88 -7.20 -19.26
C LYS A 52 -4.79 -6.36 -20.16
N GLU A 53 -5.68 -7.02 -20.91
CA GLU A 53 -6.62 -6.37 -21.81
C GLU A 53 -7.58 -5.42 -21.08
N HIS A 54 -8.15 -5.85 -19.95
CA HIS A 54 -9.08 -5.01 -19.19
C HIS A 54 -8.38 -3.81 -18.57
N ILE A 55 -7.15 -3.99 -18.07
CA ILE A 55 -6.34 -2.89 -17.55
C ILE A 55 -5.94 -1.91 -18.67
N ASP A 56 -5.53 -2.40 -19.85
CA ASP A 56 -5.23 -1.53 -20.99
C ASP A 56 -6.45 -0.71 -21.40
N LYS A 57 -7.65 -1.32 -21.46
CA LYS A 57 -8.91 -0.62 -21.74
C LYS A 57 -9.22 0.43 -20.66
N TYR A 58 -9.09 0.06 -19.39
CA TYR A 58 -9.34 0.94 -18.25
C TYR A 58 -8.41 2.17 -18.25
N GLU A 59 -7.11 1.96 -18.40
CA GLU A 59 -6.12 3.04 -18.41
C GLU A 59 -6.31 3.97 -19.61
N LYS A 60 -6.63 3.40 -20.79
CA LYS A 60 -6.93 4.18 -22.00
C LYS A 60 -8.17 5.05 -21.83
N HIS A 61 -9.23 4.53 -21.20
CA HIS A 61 -10.45 5.30 -20.93
C HIS A 61 -10.15 6.53 -20.05
N LEU A 62 -9.39 6.34 -18.98
CA LEU A 62 -8.97 7.45 -18.12
C LEU A 62 -8.06 8.45 -18.86
N LEU A 63 -7.09 7.99 -19.65
CA LEU A 63 -6.20 8.88 -20.42
C LEU A 63 -6.94 9.69 -21.49
N ASN A 64 -8.02 9.16 -22.05
CA ASN A 64 -8.87 9.90 -23.00
C ASN A 64 -9.67 11.03 -22.33
N ASN A 65 -9.81 11.02 -21.01
CA ASN A 65 -10.39 12.12 -20.26
C ASN A 65 -9.32 13.20 -20.01
N LYS A 66 -9.60 14.43 -20.47
CA LYS A 66 -8.68 15.57 -20.34
C LYS A 66 -8.22 15.82 -18.90
N LEU A 67 -9.06 15.54 -17.90
CA LEU A 67 -8.73 15.70 -16.48
C LEU A 67 -7.53 14.85 -16.05
N PHE A 68 -7.35 13.68 -16.67
CA PHE A 68 -6.30 12.71 -16.32
C PHE A 68 -5.21 12.61 -17.39
N SER A 69 -5.12 13.59 -18.29
CA SER A 69 -4.03 13.67 -19.26
C SER A 69 -2.66 13.65 -18.55
N GLY A 70 -1.73 12.87 -19.11
CA GLY A 70 -0.39 12.67 -18.57
C GLY A 70 -0.32 11.91 -17.24
N MET A 71 -1.40 11.27 -16.79
CA MET A 71 -1.35 10.36 -15.64
C MET A 71 -0.48 9.15 -15.95
N THR A 72 0.39 8.78 -15.01
CA THR A 72 1.24 7.61 -15.10
C THR A 72 0.61 6.45 -14.34
N TYR A 73 0.85 5.24 -14.83
CA TYR A 73 0.39 4.00 -14.20
C TYR A 73 1.60 3.15 -13.82
N LYS A 74 1.55 2.56 -12.63
CA LYS A 74 2.54 1.59 -12.17
C LYS A 74 1.93 0.22 -12.12
N ARG A 75 2.44 -0.66 -12.98
CA ARG A 75 1.92 -2.00 -13.20
C ARG A 75 2.79 -3.03 -12.50
N THR A 76 2.15 -3.97 -11.85
CA THR A 76 2.79 -5.16 -11.26
C THR A 76 1.96 -6.38 -11.63
N ILE A 77 2.57 -7.56 -11.63
CA ILE A 77 1.92 -8.80 -12.02
C ILE A 77 1.75 -9.71 -10.80
N THR A 78 0.62 -10.40 -10.73
CA THR A 78 0.27 -11.35 -9.66
C THR A 78 -0.52 -12.52 -10.25
N ASP A 79 -0.60 -13.64 -9.54
CA ASP A 79 -1.38 -14.81 -9.95
C ASP A 79 -2.87 -14.65 -9.70
N GLU A 80 -3.24 -13.84 -8.70
CA GLU A 80 -4.63 -13.63 -8.28
C GLU A 80 -4.93 -12.15 -8.04
N HIS A 81 -6.21 -11.80 -8.13
CA HIS A 81 -6.66 -10.44 -7.79
C HIS A 81 -6.35 -10.11 -6.33
N PRO A 82 -5.64 -9.00 -6.05
CA PRO A 82 -5.37 -8.58 -4.67
C PRO A 82 -6.55 -7.82 -4.05
N PHE A 83 -7.67 -7.71 -4.76
CA PHE A 83 -8.93 -7.12 -4.30
C PHE A 83 -10.08 -8.08 -4.52
N LYS A 84 -11.00 -8.15 -3.54
CA LYS A 84 -12.20 -8.99 -3.63
C LYS A 84 -13.28 -8.41 -4.55
N LYS A 85 -13.37 -7.09 -4.63
CA LYS A 85 -14.40 -6.34 -5.39
C LYS A 85 -13.90 -4.93 -5.74
N THR A 86 -14.62 -4.24 -6.62
CA THR A 86 -14.41 -2.81 -6.85
C THR A 86 -15.05 -1.97 -5.77
N ILE A 87 -14.29 -0.99 -5.29
CA ILE A 87 -14.71 0.00 -4.31
C ILE A 87 -14.24 1.37 -4.78
N VAL A 88 -15.14 2.18 -5.34
CA VAL A 88 -14.89 3.61 -5.58
C VAL A 88 -15.51 4.41 -4.43
N ARG A 89 -14.73 5.26 -3.78
CA ARG A 89 -15.16 6.00 -2.58
C ARG A 89 -14.86 7.48 -2.70
N ILE A 90 -15.87 8.28 -2.38
CA ILE A 90 -15.71 9.72 -2.20
C ILE A 90 -14.98 9.99 -0.89
N ARG A 91 -14.02 10.91 -0.93
CA ARG A 91 -13.26 11.40 0.22
C ARG A 91 -13.09 12.91 0.12
N LYS A 92 -12.73 13.53 1.25
CA LYS A 92 -12.30 14.94 1.27
C LYS A 92 -10.95 15.11 0.59
N GLU A 93 -10.06 14.13 0.75
CA GLU A 93 -8.73 14.11 0.16
C GLU A 93 -8.46 12.72 -0.45
N ILE A 94 -7.77 12.66 -1.60
CA ILE A 94 -7.32 11.41 -2.23
C ILE A 94 -6.14 10.76 -1.49
N VAL A 95 -5.50 11.54 -0.62
CA VAL A 95 -4.62 11.07 0.45
C VAL A 95 -4.89 11.91 1.69
N THR A 96 -5.32 11.29 2.78
CA THR A 96 -5.67 12.01 4.02
C THR A 96 -4.42 12.56 4.70
N SER A 97 -4.03 13.76 4.28
CA SER A 97 -2.87 14.46 4.78
C SER A 97 -3.24 15.48 5.84
N GLY A 98 -4.46 16.01 5.80
CA GLY A 98 -4.83 17.16 6.61
C GLY A 98 -3.94 18.38 6.37
N LEU A 99 -3.04 18.37 5.38
CA LEU A 99 -2.17 19.47 5.00
C LEU A 99 -2.94 20.33 3.98
N ASN A 100 -3.14 21.60 4.33
CA ASN A 100 -3.67 22.58 3.39
C ASN A 100 -2.48 23.29 2.76
N VAL A 101 -2.17 22.94 1.51
CA VAL A 101 -0.97 23.39 0.80
C VAL A 101 -1.32 23.81 -0.62
N ASP A 102 -0.57 24.75 -1.18
CA ASP A 102 -0.70 25.07 -2.59
C ASP A 102 0.00 24.00 -3.44
N MET A 103 -0.81 23.24 -4.21
CA MET A 103 -0.29 22.21 -5.12
C MET A 103 0.50 22.79 -6.30
N LYS A 104 0.52 24.11 -6.51
CA LYS A 104 1.46 24.78 -7.42
C LYS A 104 2.87 24.89 -6.83
N ASN A 105 3.01 24.76 -5.51
CA ASN A 105 4.27 24.88 -4.79
C ASN A 105 4.92 23.52 -4.47
N VAL A 106 4.59 22.46 -5.20
CA VAL A 106 5.20 21.13 -5.02
C VAL A 106 6.73 21.19 -5.18
N GLY A 107 7.44 20.29 -4.49
CA GLY A 107 8.89 20.14 -4.60
C GLY A 107 9.33 19.67 -5.97
N GLU A 108 10.64 19.77 -6.22
CA GLU A 108 11.20 19.30 -7.48
C GLU A 108 11.15 17.77 -7.56
N ARG A 109 10.85 17.22 -8.74
CA ARG A 109 10.84 15.77 -8.94
C ARG A 109 12.26 15.29 -9.23
N ILE A 110 12.71 14.27 -8.51
CA ILE A 110 13.93 13.54 -8.83
C ILE A 110 13.56 12.16 -9.38
N THR A 111 14.17 11.78 -10.51
CA THR A 111 13.98 10.47 -11.13
C THR A 111 14.69 9.37 -10.33
N PRO A 112 14.30 8.09 -10.51
CA PRO A 112 15.06 6.98 -9.93
C PRO A 112 16.55 6.99 -10.26
N LYS A 113 16.88 7.35 -11.51
CA LYS A 113 18.27 7.46 -11.98
C LYS A 113 19.04 8.51 -11.19
N GLU A 114 18.50 9.72 -11.10
CA GLU A 114 19.14 10.82 -10.36
C GLU A 114 19.28 10.48 -8.87
N LEU A 115 18.28 9.84 -8.24
CA LEU A 115 18.42 9.38 -6.85
C LEU A 115 19.53 8.34 -6.70
N LYS A 116 19.63 7.39 -7.62
CA LYS A 116 20.74 6.41 -7.63
C LYS A 116 22.09 7.11 -7.75
N GLU A 117 22.21 8.10 -8.64
CA GLU A 117 23.44 8.88 -8.81
C GLU A 117 23.84 9.64 -7.54
N LEU A 118 22.88 10.18 -6.77
CA LEU A 118 23.19 10.81 -5.47
C LEU A 118 23.85 9.82 -4.50
N TYR A 119 23.38 8.57 -4.47
CA TYR A 119 23.99 7.52 -3.65
C TYR A 119 25.34 7.08 -4.21
N ASP A 120 25.44 6.82 -5.51
CA ASP A 120 26.68 6.35 -6.16
C ASP A 120 27.82 7.36 -5.94
N LYS A 121 27.52 8.66 -6.02
CA LYS A 121 28.45 9.77 -5.79
C LYS A 121 28.66 10.09 -4.30
N LYS A 122 27.94 9.43 -3.39
CA LYS A 122 27.98 9.69 -1.95
C LYS A 122 27.73 11.18 -1.61
N GLU A 123 26.78 11.80 -2.31
CA GLU A 123 26.41 13.19 -2.01
C GLU A 123 25.83 13.31 -0.59
N ASP A 124 26.00 14.47 0.03
CA ASP A 124 25.35 14.80 1.31
C ASP A 124 23.91 15.25 1.06
N PHE A 125 22.96 14.34 1.29
CA PHE A 125 21.52 14.62 1.24
C PHE A 125 20.76 13.85 2.31
N ILE A 126 19.58 14.34 2.64
CA ILE A 126 18.63 13.66 3.52
C ILE A 126 17.66 12.89 2.66
N ILE A 127 17.60 11.57 2.84
CA ILE A 127 16.52 10.74 2.32
C ILE A 127 15.45 10.56 3.41
N LEU A 128 14.23 11.05 3.15
CA LEU A 128 13.15 11.11 4.13
C LEU A 128 11.97 10.23 3.72
N ASP A 129 11.64 9.25 4.56
CA ASP A 129 10.46 8.43 4.39
C ASP A 129 9.21 9.21 4.81
N ALA A 130 8.28 9.44 3.88
CA ALA A 130 6.99 10.09 4.14
C ALA A 130 5.88 9.07 4.44
N ARG A 131 6.23 7.79 4.66
CA ARG A 131 5.28 6.72 4.95
C ARG A 131 4.99 6.57 6.45
N ASN A 132 4.02 5.71 6.76
CA ASN A 132 3.76 5.31 8.13
C ASN A 132 4.83 4.31 8.62
N ASP A 133 4.98 4.21 9.94
CA ASP A 133 6.03 3.41 10.60
C ASP A 133 5.98 1.92 10.19
N TYR A 134 4.78 1.34 10.06
CA TYR A 134 4.61 -0.05 9.65
C TYR A 134 5.10 -0.29 8.21
N GLU A 135 5.09 0.73 7.35
CA GLU A 135 5.60 0.61 5.97
C GLU A 135 7.13 0.64 5.95
N SER A 136 7.73 1.48 6.78
CA SER A 136 9.19 1.60 6.92
C SER A 136 9.82 0.40 7.62
N LYS A 137 9.06 -0.30 8.49
CA LYS A 137 9.54 -1.50 9.21
C LYS A 137 10.00 -2.62 8.28
N ILE A 138 9.32 -2.82 7.15
CA ILE A 138 9.60 -3.93 6.24
C ILE A 138 10.50 -3.57 5.06
N GLY A 139 10.73 -2.29 4.81
CA GLY A 139 11.63 -1.85 3.77
C GLY A 139 11.75 -0.34 3.74
N LYS A 140 12.90 0.18 3.34
CA LYS A 140 13.24 1.61 3.33
C LYS A 140 14.45 1.83 2.42
N PHE A 141 14.66 3.07 2.01
CA PHE A 141 15.94 3.42 1.40
C PHE A 141 17.08 3.39 2.42
N HIS A 142 18.27 3.00 1.96
CA HIS A 142 19.49 2.99 2.76
C HIS A 142 19.73 4.36 3.40
N ASN A 143 20.05 4.38 4.70
CA ASN A 143 20.21 5.59 5.52
C ASN A 143 18.98 6.53 5.58
N ALA A 144 17.78 6.08 5.22
CA ALA A 144 16.58 6.90 5.32
C ALA A 144 16.24 7.29 6.75
N ILE A 145 15.95 8.58 6.95
CA ILE A 145 15.24 9.06 8.12
C ILE A 145 13.81 8.51 8.02
N THR A 146 13.43 7.67 9.00
CA THR A 146 12.13 6.99 9.08
C THR A 146 11.38 7.49 10.32
N PRO A 147 10.59 8.57 10.20
CA PRO A 147 9.87 9.13 11.33
C PRO A 147 8.81 8.14 11.85
N LYS A 148 8.63 8.08 13.17
CA LYS A 148 7.52 7.34 13.78
C LYS A 148 6.19 8.05 13.50
N LEU A 149 5.58 7.72 12.36
CA LEU A 149 4.27 8.21 11.92
C LEU A 149 3.27 7.06 11.92
N GLU A 150 2.29 7.08 12.80
CA GLU A 150 1.17 6.12 12.72
C GLU A 150 0.21 6.50 11.58
N VAL A 151 0.07 7.81 11.34
CA VAL A 151 -0.82 8.38 10.32
C VAL A 151 -0.13 9.53 9.61
N PHE A 152 -0.33 9.63 8.29
CA PHE A 152 0.30 10.65 7.47
C PHE A 152 -0.07 12.10 7.85
N ARG A 153 -1.25 12.33 8.45
CA ARG A 153 -1.66 13.66 8.90
C ARG A 153 -0.75 14.30 9.96
N ASP A 154 0.06 13.48 10.62
CA ASP A 154 1.02 13.92 11.61
C ASP A 154 2.36 14.37 10.99
N PHE A 155 2.47 14.40 9.65
CA PHE A 155 3.69 14.81 8.93
C PHE A 155 4.18 16.21 9.33
N ARG A 156 3.30 17.11 9.79
CA ARG A 156 3.69 18.42 10.34
C ARG A 156 4.73 18.31 11.47
N LYS A 157 4.62 17.27 12.30
CA LYS A 157 5.57 16.99 13.39
C LYS A 157 6.95 16.63 12.84
N VAL A 158 7.02 15.94 11.70
CA VAL A 158 8.27 15.60 11.01
C VAL A 158 8.95 16.86 10.48
N ALA A 159 8.19 17.70 9.77
CA ALA A 159 8.69 18.98 9.27
C ALA A 159 9.20 19.90 10.40
N LYS A 160 8.56 19.89 11.58
CA LYS A 160 9.05 20.64 12.73
C LYS A 160 10.37 20.07 13.27
N LYS A 161 10.51 18.75 13.35
CA LYS A 161 11.71 18.07 13.87
C LYS A 161 12.93 18.24 12.96
N LEU A 162 12.74 18.39 11.66
CA LEU A 162 13.81 18.58 10.69
C LEU A 162 14.19 20.04 10.47
N SER A 163 13.65 20.99 11.24
CA SER A 163 13.79 22.44 10.99
C SER A 163 15.24 22.94 10.99
N LYS A 164 16.16 22.23 11.66
CA LYS A 164 17.61 22.49 11.62
C LYS A 164 18.28 22.16 10.28
N HIS A 165 17.55 21.52 9.36
CA HIS A 165 18.03 21.07 8.05
C HIS A 165 17.37 21.80 6.87
N LYS A 166 16.82 23.01 7.09
CA LYS A 166 16.13 23.78 6.04
C LYS A 166 16.96 24.07 4.80
N ASP A 167 18.28 24.14 4.94
CA ASP A 167 19.22 24.39 3.83
C ASP A 167 19.77 23.11 3.18
N LYS A 168 19.54 21.93 3.78
CA LYS A 168 20.00 20.65 3.24
C LYS A 168 19.13 20.20 2.07
N LYS A 169 19.72 19.44 1.14
CA LYS A 169 19.00 18.72 0.08
C LYS A 169 18.18 17.62 0.75
N ILE A 170 16.85 17.69 0.66
CA ILE A 170 15.93 16.67 1.18
C ILE A 170 15.25 16.00 0.01
N VAL A 171 15.44 14.70 -0.14
CA VAL A 171 14.70 13.85 -1.08
C VAL A 171 13.69 13.04 -0.29
N MET A 172 12.41 13.21 -0.60
CA MET A 172 11.33 12.46 0.05
C MET A 172 10.81 11.34 -0.84
N TYR A 173 10.32 10.28 -0.21
CA TYR A 173 9.72 9.17 -0.93
C TYR A 173 8.53 8.58 -0.18
N CYS A 174 7.66 7.92 -0.93
CA CYS A 174 6.63 7.02 -0.44
C CYS A 174 6.37 5.94 -1.49
N THR A 175 5.40 5.05 -1.27
CA THR A 175 5.11 3.91 -2.15
C THR A 175 4.97 4.31 -3.63
N GLY A 176 4.10 5.28 -3.94
CA GLY A 176 3.78 5.66 -5.32
C GLY A 176 3.85 7.17 -5.60
N GLY A 177 4.39 7.99 -4.70
CA GLY A 177 4.60 9.43 -4.92
C GLY A 177 3.54 10.38 -4.35
N ILE A 178 2.26 9.97 -4.30
CA ILE A 178 1.12 10.84 -3.94
C ILE A 178 1.27 11.63 -2.62
N ARG A 179 1.82 11.02 -1.56
CA ARG A 179 2.05 11.70 -0.27
C ARG A 179 3.12 12.78 -0.38
N CYS A 180 4.16 12.52 -1.18
CA CYS A 180 5.31 13.40 -1.28
C CYS A 180 4.99 14.69 -2.04
N GLU A 181 3.95 14.71 -2.88
CA GLU A 181 3.48 15.95 -3.49
C GLU A 181 3.00 16.94 -2.42
N LYS A 182 2.06 16.54 -1.56
CA LYS A 182 1.59 17.39 -0.45
C LYS A 182 2.67 17.66 0.59
N ALA A 183 3.45 16.64 0.96
CA ALA A 183 4.53 16.81 1.92
C ALA A 183 5.59 17.81 1.43
N SER A 184 5.89 17.83 0.13
CA SER A 184 6.95 18.68 -0.41
C SER A 184 6.51 20.13 -0.52
N ALA A 185 5.26 20.36 -0.96
CA ALA A 185 4.64 21.67 -0.89
C ALA A 185 4.63 22.21 0.54
N TYR A 186 4.24 21.37 1.51
CA TYR A 186 4.26 21.75 2.93
C TYR A 186 5.67 22.11 3.41
N MET A 187 6.68 21.29 3.11
CA MET A 187 8.07 21.58 3.49
C MET A 187 8.56 22.90 2.88
N LYS A 188 8.24 23.21 1.62
CA LYS A 188 8.59 24.49 1.00
C LYS A 188 7.91 25.67 1.71
N GLU A 189 6.63 25.57 2.04
CA GLU A 189 5.91 26.58 2.82
C GLU A 189 6.50 26.77 4.23
N GLN A 190 7.10 25.72 4.82
CA GLN A 190 7.83 25.83 6.09
C GLN A 190 9.25 26.40 5.95
N GLY A 191 9.66 26.81 4.75
CA GLY A 191 10.95 27.48 4.49
C GLY A 191 12.12 26.53 4.22
N TYR A 192 11.87 25.28 3.84
CA TYR A 192 12.92 24.39 3.33
C TYR A 192 13.26 24.75 1.89
N LYS A 193 14.54 24.95 1.59
CA LYS A 193 14.99 25.52 0.31
C LYS A 193 15.15 24.49 -0.79
N LYS A 194 15.64 23.29 -0.46
CA LYS A 194 16.04 22.24 -1.43
C LYS A 194 15.20 20.97 -1.21
N VAL A 195 13.92 21.03 -1.58
CA VAL A 195 12.95 19.95 -1.37
C VAL A 195 12.67 19.23 -2.67
N TYR A 196 13.03 17.94 -2.69
CA TYR A 196 12.83 17.03 -3.79
C TYR A 196 11.91 15.88 -3.38
N HIS A 197 11.26 15.24 -4.36
CA HIS A 197 10.58 13.98 -4.13
C HIS A 197 10.74 13.01 -5.29
N LEU A 198 10.85 11.72 -4.94
CA LEU A 198 11.05 10.64 -5.88
C LEU A 198 9.85 10.50 -6.82
N LYS A 199 10.11 10.66 -8.13
CA LYS A 199 9.11 10.54 -9.19
C LYS A 199 8.48 9.16 -9.19
N ASP A 200 7.17 9.12 -9.02
CA ASP A 200 6.34 7.92 -8.90
C ASP A 200 6.75 6.93 -7.78
N GLY A 201 7.52 7.39 -6.79
CA GLY A 201 7.79 6.66 -5.55
C GLY A 201 8.67 5.41 -5.66
N ILE A 202 8.64 4.61 -4.59
CA ILE A 202 9.44 3.38 -4.43
C ILE A 202 9.18 2.39 -5.56
N LEU A 203 7.92 2.18 -5.94
CA LEU A 203 7.56 1.20 -6.96
C LEU A 203 8.26 1.47 -8.30
N ASN A 204 8.39 2.74 -8.68
CA ASN A 204 9.13 3.13 -9.89
C ASN A 204 10.64 2.96 -9.74
N TYR A 205 11.16 3.12 -8.53
CA TYR A 205 12.59 2.95 -8.26
C TYR A 205 12.99 1.48 -8.34
N ILE A 206 12.28 0.59 -7.64
CA ILE A 206 12.59 -0.84 -7.61
C ILE A 206 12.35 -1.50 -8.98
N GLU A 207 11.44 -0.96 -9.81
CA GLU A 207 11.25 -1.42 -11.18
C GLU A 207 12.50 -1.14 -12.06
N GLN A 208 13.15 0.02 -11.88
CA GLN A 208 14.31 0.42 -12.68
C GLN A 208 15.65 -0.03 -12.09
N TYR A 209 15.75 -0.06 -10.77
CA TYR A 209 16.96 -0.35 -10.01
C TYR A 209 16.67 -1.33 -8.86
N PRO A 210 16.21 -2.55 -9.17
CA PRO A 210 15.91 -3.56 -8.16
C PRO A 210 17.15 -3.92 -7.33
N ASP A 211 16.94 -4.27 -6.07
CA ASP A 211 17.98 -4.75 -5.14
C ASP A 211 19.23 -3.85 -5.04
N THR A 212 19.02 -2.53 -5.11
CA THR A 212 20.10 -1.53 -4.96
C THR A 212 20.00 -0.79 -3.61
N TYR A 213 19.47 0.43 -3.60
CA TYR A 213 19.43 1.29 -2.41
C TYR A 213 18.11 1.23 -1.64
N PHE A 214 17.08 0.56 -2.17
CA PHE A 214 15.87 0.27 -1.41
C PHE A 214 15.98 -1.13 -0.81
N GLU A 215 16.06 -1.21 0.52
CA GLU A 215 16.25 -2.42 1.29
C GLU A 215 14.88 -3.03 1.66
N GLY A 216 14.79 -4.37 1.68
CA GLY A 216 13.58 -5.08 2.09
C GLY A 216 12.42 -4.96 1.10
N ARG A 217 11.20 -4.91 1.64
CA ARG A 217 9.96 -4.97 0.87
C ARG A 217 9.21 -3.65 0.91
N CYS A 218 8.59 -3.28 -0.21
CA CYS A 218 7.74 -2.10 -0.31
C CYS A 218 6.30 -2.46 0.10
N PHE A 219 5.78 -1.83 1.15
CA PHE A 219 4.38 -2.01 1.57
C PHE A 219 3.40 -1.52 0.50
N VAL A 220 2.36 -2.32 0.22
CA VAL A 220 1.28 -1.98 -0.73
C VAL A 220 -0.10 -2.18 -0.09
N PHE A 221 -1.07 -1.35 -0.48
CA PHE A 221 -2.38 -1.22 0.17
C PHE A 221 -3.45 -2.17 -0.42
N ASP A 222 -3.06 -3.43 -0.63
CA ASP A 222 -3.90 -4.50 -1.16
C ASP A 222 -3.52 -5.84 -0.52
N ASN A 223 -4.18 -6.95 -0.91
CA ASN A 223 -3.97 -8.24 -0.23
C ASN A 223 -2.53 -8.79 -0.34
N ARG A 224 -1.67 -8.24 -1.19
CA ARG A 224 -0.25 -8.62 -1.24
C ARG A 224 0.50 -8.12 -0.01
N LEU A 225 0.07 -6.99 0.55
CA LEU A 225 0.65 -6.27 1.70
C LEU A 225 2.09 -5.78 1.52
N SER A 226 2.90 -6.45 0.71
CA SER A 226 4.26 -6.05 0.37
C SER A 226 4.65 -6.57 -1.02
N VAL A 227 5.58 -5.88 -1.67
CA VAL A 227 6.26 -6.34 -2.88
C VAL A 227 7.78 -6.33 -2.63
N PRO A 228 8.53 -7.34 -3.10
CA PRO A 228 9.98 -7.38 -2.95
C PRO A 228 10.66 -6.21 -3.68
N SER A 229 11.86 -5.79 -3.24
CA SER A 229 12.70 -4.82 -3.95
C SER A 229 13.24 -5.35 -5.27
N GLY A 230 13.23 -6.67 -5.46
CA GLY A 230 13.78 -7.38 -6.60
C GLY A 230 13.95 -8.88 -6.29
N ASP A 231 14.62 -9.62 -7.16
CA ASP A 231 14.78 -11.07 -7.02
C ASP A 231 15.69 -11.47 -5.85
N LYS A 232 16.59 -10.58 -5.43
CA LYS A 232 17.55 -10.78 -4.34
C LYS A 232 17.14 -10.04 -3.06
N THR A 233 15.84 -9.79 -2.88
CA THR A 233 15.35 -9.05 -1.71
C THR A 233 15.70 -9.77 -0.42
N GLU A 234 16.47 -9.09 0.43
CA GLU A 234 16.71 -9.51 1.81
C GLU A 234 15.72 -8.81 2.76
N ASP A 235 15.01 -9.59 3.57
CA ASP A 235 14.05 -9.03 4.52
C ASP A 235 14.78 -8.38 5.71
N ILE A 236 14.57 -7.08 5.89
CA ILE A 236 15.15 -6.30 7.02
C ILE A 236 14.30 -6.34 8.29
N ALA A 237 13.08 -6.84 8.18
CA ALA A 237 12.16 -7.03 9.30
C ALA A 237 12.32 -8.42 9.91
N LEU A 238 11.83 -8.58 11.14
CA LEU A 238 11.84 -9.86 11.85
C LEU A 238 10.41 -10.32 12.14
N CYS A 239 10.18 -11.63 12.08
CA CYS A 239 8.95 -12.25 12.57
C CYS A 239 8.71 -11.86 14.04
N GLU A 240 7.50 -11.44 14.40
CA GLU A 240 7.16 -11.01 15.76
C GLU A 240 7.19 -12.17 16.79
N PHE A 241 7.28 -13.42 16.36
CA PHE A 241 7.27 -14.60 17.24
C PHE A 241 8.61 -15.33 17.36
N CYS A 242 9.25 -15.64 16.23
CA CYS A 242 10.50 -16.40 16.21
C CYS A 242 11.72 -15.56 15.85
N HIS A 243 11.53 -14.26 15.55
CA HIS A 243 12.60 -13.30 15.26
C HIS A 243 13.51 -13.64 14.07
N ILE A 244 13.12 -14.59 13.20
CA ILE A 244 13.81 -14.81 11.93
C ILE A 244 13.50 -13.67 10.95
N PRO A 245 14.43 -13.32 10.04
CA PRO A 245 14.17 -12.35 8.97
C PRO A 245 12.92 -12.71 8.16
N CYS A 246 11.97 -11.77 8.09
CA CYS A 246 10.74 -11.90 7.33
C CYS A 246 10.07 -10.53 7.15
N GLY A 247 9.73 -10.16 5.92
CA GLY A 247 9.01 -8.93 5.58
C GLY A 247 7.52 -9.14 5.32
N ARG A 248 6.98 -10.31 5.68
CA ARG A 248 5.60 -10.70 5.38
C ARG A 248 4.64 -10.22 6.47
N TYR A 249 3.79 -9.27 6.12
CA TYR A 249 2.65 -8.88 6.94
C TYR A 249 1.47 -9.84 6.77
N ILE A 250 0.73 -10.04 7.85
CA ILE A 250 -0.61 -10.63 7.84
C ILE A 250 -1.55 -9.84 8.76
N ASN A 251 -2.85 -9.90 8.46
CA ASN A 251 -3.89 -9.46 9.38
C ASN A 251 -4.26 -10.61 10.30
N CYS A 252 -4.55 -10.30 11.57
CA CYS A 252 -5.04 -11.27 12.51
C CYS A 252 -6.31 -11.97 11.99
N ALA A 253 -6.32 -13.30 12.00
CA ALA A 253 -7.46 -14.11 11.58
C ALA A 253 -8.69 -13.95 12.51
N ASN A 254 -8.49 -13.47 13.74
CA ASN A 254 -9.60 -13.09 14.59
C ASN A 254 -10.29 -11.84 14.04
N MET A 255 -11.46 -11.98 13.44
CA MET A 255 -12.23 -10.87 12.83
C MET A 255 -12.57 -9.71 13.79
N LYS A 256 -12.47 -9.89 15.11
CA LYS A 256 -12.62 -8.80 16.09
C LYS A 256 -11.31 -8.04 16.37
N CYS A 257 -10.20 -8.51 15.80
CA CYS A 257 -8.87 -7.93 15.88
C CYS A 257 -8.45 -7.49 14.48
N ASP A 258 -7.96 -6.28 14.36
CA ASP A 258 -7.49 -5.68 13.10
C ASP A 258 -5.97 -5.49 13.11
N LYS A 259 -5.26 -6.09 14.08
CA LYS A 259 -3.80 -5.98 14.15
C LYS A 259 -3.15 -6.57 12.90
N LEU A 260 -2.39 -5.73 12.22
CA LEU A 260 -1.43 -6.08 11.19
C LEU A 260 -0.08 -6.37 11.89
N PHE A 261 0.55 -7.51 11.58
CA PHE A 261 1.80 -7.93 12.23
C PHE A 261 2.67 -8.76 11.29
N ILE A 262 3.97 -8.80 11.58
CA ILE A 262 4.97 -9.48 10.74
C ILE A 262 5.10 -10.93 11.21
N CYS A 263 4.92 -11.88 10.29
CA CYS A 263 4.89 -13.29 10.62
C CYS A 263 5.43 -14.16 9.50
N CYS A 264 6.42 -15.02 9.77
CA CYS A 264 6.85 -16.04 8.82
C CYS A 264 5.76 -17.11 8.61
N ASN A 265 5.87 -17.90 7.54
CA ASN A 265 4.87 -18.93 7.21
C ASN A 265 4.75 -20.02 8.28
N GLU A 266 5.87 -20.43 8.90
CA GLU A 266 5.87 -21.43 9.97
C GLU A 266 5.11 -20.94 11.21
N CYS A 267 5.34 -19.68 11.61
CA CYS A 267 4.61 -19.07 12.70
C CYS A 267 3.15 -18.82 12.34
N ASP A 268 2.83 -18.49 11.08
CA ASP A 268 1.44 -18.32 10.64
C ASP A 268 0.63 -19.60 10.89
N ASN A 269 1.18 -20.73 10.46
CA ASN A 269 0.59 -22.05 10.68
C ASN A 269 0.50 -22.38 12.18
N THR A 270 1.59 -22.15 12.93
CA THR A 270 1.65 -22.43 14.37
C THR A 270 0.64 -21.60 15.17
N TRP A 271 0.46 -20.34 14.78
CA TRP A 271 -0.38 -19.36 15.46
C TRP A 271 -1.76 -19.19 14.82
N GLU A 272 -2.11 -20.02 13.84
CA GLU A 272 -3.42 -20.02 13.16
C GLU A 272 -3.77 -18.64 12.58
N GLY A 273 -2.77 -17.94 12.05
CA GLY A 273 -2.89 -16.57 11.53
C GLY A 273 -3.24 -15.52 12.57
N THR A 274 -3.01 -15.76 13.86
CA THR A 274 -3.38 -14.83 14.93
C THR A 274 -2.18 -14.15 15.58
N CYS A 275 -2.39 -12.92 16.05
CA CYS A 275 -1.33 -12.08 16.60
C CYS A 275 -0.95 -12.38 18.05
N SER A 276 -1.71 -13.23 18.75
CA SER A 276 -1.51 -13.49 20.19
C SER A 276 -2.19 -14.78 20.65
N LYS A 277 -1.80 -15.29 21.83
CA LYS A 277 -2.41 -16.47 22.46
C LYS A 277 -3.92 -16.29 22.67
N SER A 278 -4.35 -15.09 23.06
CA SER A 278 -5.76 -14.74 23.26
C SER A 278 -6.55 -14.84 21.94
N CYS A 279 -6.03 -14.24 20.85
CA CYS A 279 -6.68 -14.35 19.55
C CYS A 279 -6.70 -15.79 19.03
N ARG A 280 -5.62 -16.55 19.24
CA ARG A 280 -5.54 -17.98 18.90
C ARG A 280 -6.61 -18.79 19.60
N GLY A 281 -6.79 -18.59 20.90
CA GLY A 281 -7.83 -19.28 21.70
C GLY A 281 -9.24 -19.05 21.14
N ILE A 282 -9.55 -17.83 20.71
CA ILE A 282 -10.84 -17.50 20.06
C ILE A 282 -11.04 -18.32 18.77
N ILE A 283 -10.01 -18.44 17.94
CA ILE A 283 -10.06 -19.20 16.68
C ILE A 283 -10.21 -20.70 16.95
N LEU A 284 -9.42 -21.26 17.87
CA LEU A 284 -9.47 -22.68 18.21
C LEU A 284 -10.83 -23.08 18.80
N ASN A 285 -11.41 -22.26 19.69
CA ASN A 285 -12.74 -22.52 20.25
C ASN A 285 -13.83 -22.53 19.18
N LYS A 286 -13.74 -21.64 18.18
CA LYS A 286 -14.66 -21.64 17.03
C LYS A 286 -14.52 -22.92 16.19
N LYS A 287 -13.30 -23.36 15.89
CA LYS A 287 -13.05 -24.61 15.16
C LYS A 287 -13.62 -25.82 15.90
N MET A 288 -13.37 -25.91 17.22
CA MET A 288 -13.87 -26.99 18.06
C MET A 288 -15.41 -27.02 18.11
N SER A 289 -16.05 -25.86 18.27
CA SER A 289 -17.52 -25.75 18.21
C SER A 289 -18.09 -26.22 16.86
N LEU A 290 -17.44 -25.88 15.74
CA LEU A 290 -17.87 -26.31 14.42
C LEU A 290 -17.74 -27.83 14.24
N ILE A 291 -16.62 -28.42 14.68
CA ILE A 291 -16.40 -29.88 14.65
C ILE A 291 -17.47 -30.59 15.49
N THR A 292 -17.77 -30.09 16.69
CA THR A 292 -18.84 -30.65 17.54
C THR A 292 -20.19 -30.58 16.83
N LYS A 293 -20.51 -29.47 16.16
CA LYS A 293 -21.76 -29.34 15.35
C LYS A 293 -21.81 -30.32 14.18
N ILE A 294 -20.69 -30.53 13.49
CA ILE A 294 -20.60 -31.49 12.37
C ILE A 294 -20.79 -32.92 12.89
N LYS A 295 -20.09 -33.30 13.97
CA LYS A 295 -20.26 -34.62 14.60
C LYS A 295 -21.71 -34.85 15.03
N LEU A 296 -22.34 -33.86 15.69
CA LEU A 296 -23.75 -33.96 16.08
C LEU A 296 -24.69 -34.12 14.87
N LYS A 297 -24.45 -33.39 13.77
CA LYS A 297 -25.21 -33.57 12.52
C LYS A 297 -25.01 -34.97 11.92
N PHE A 298 -23.78 -35.48 11.93
CA PHE A 298 -23.45 -36.82 11.44
C PHE A 298 -24.11 -37.92 12.30
N PHE A 299 -24.05 -37.82 13.63
CA PHE A 299 -24.77 -38.75 14.51
C PHE A 299 -26.29 -38.69 14.32
N LYS A 300 -26.84 -37.49 14.10
CA LYS A 300 -28.27 -37.34 13.80
C LYS A 300 -28.63 -37.95 12.45
N PHE A 301 -27.77 -37.79 11.43
CA PHE A 301 -27.92 -38.43 10.12
C PHE A 301 -27.89 -39.97 10.24
N LEU A 302 -26.91 -40.54 10.95
CA LEU A 302 -26.84 -41.99 11.20
C LEU A 302 -28.04 -42.53 11.98
N ARG A 303 -28.63 -41.74 12.90
CA ARG A 303 -29.85 -42.13 13.62
C ARG A 303 -31.10 -42.13 12.74
N ILE A 304 -31.18 -41.20 11.78
CA ILE A 304 -32.29 -41.11 10.82
C ILE A 304 -32.17 -42.21 9.76
N HIS A 305 -30.94 -42.54 9.36
CA HIS A 305 -30.63 -43.60 8.40
C HIS A 305 -30.10 -44.84 9.10
N LYS A 306 -30.76 -45.29 10.19
CA LYS A 306 -30.56 -46.66 10.65
C LYS A 306 -30.83 -47.59 9.46
N ILE A 307 -29.74 -48.09 8.90
CA ILE A 307 -29.70 -49.29 8.07
C ILE A 307 -30.27 -50.38 8.98
N GLU A 308 -31.51 -50.78 8.72
CA GLU A 308 -32.03 -52.04 9.22
C GLU A 308 -31.23 -53.12 8.50
N ASP A 309 -30.29 -53.73 9.22
CA ASP A 309 -29.63 -54.99 8.82
C ASP A 309 -30.71 -56.09 8.71
N PRO A 310 -30.80 -56.82 7.60
CA PRO A 310 -31.26 -58.20 7.58
C PRO A 310 -30.10 -59.18 7.77
#